data_AF-A0A9E0GLM5-F1
#
_entry.id   AF-A0A9E0GLM5-F1
#
_cell.length_a   1.000
_cell.length_b   1.000
_cell.length_c   1.000
_cell.angle_alpha   90.00
_cell.angle_beta   90.00
_cell.angle_gamma   90.00
#
_symmetry.space_group_name_H-M   'P 1'
#
loop_
_entity.id
_entity.type
_entity.pdbx_description
1 polymer ?
#
loop_
_entity_poly.entity_id
_entity_poly.type
_entity_poly.pdbx_seq_one_letter_code
_entity_poly.pdbx_strand_id
1 'polypeptide(L)'
;ELYAALYQKIGDVMESLWRTFLERYADEFVICRFGDDLGFKTSTLTSPKNIRTHIIPQYKRVIDLIKGSGKPFLWHSCGKIFSVMEDAIALGINAKHSNEDTIAPYEEWITRYGDRIGLLGGIDVDLLCQKDPEDVFQIVLERGQKYRGMANGYALGSGNSIPDYVPVEGYLAMIEAVKKIRELELTSLQKPRMTRINTNFPQK
;
A
#
# COMPACT_ATOMS: atom_id res chain seq x y z
N GLU A 1 18.23 18.85 -22.90
CA GLU A 1 18.82 19.52 -21.72
C GLU A 1 17.74 20.06 -20.78
N LEU A 2 16.91 21.03 -21.20
CA LEU A 2 15.84 21.61 -20.37
C LEU A 2 14.90 20.58 -19.72
N TYR A 3 14.46 19.57 -20.48
CA TYR A 3 13.59 18.51 -19.98
C TYR A 3 14.19 17.77 -18.77
N ALA A 4 15.48 17.42 -18.83
CA ALA A 4 16.16 16.74 -17.73
C ALA A 4 16.41 17.70 -16.54
N ALA A 5 16.75 18.96 -16.83
CA ALA A 5 16.96 19.99 -15.81
C ALA A 5 15.68 20.26 -14.99
N LEU A 6 14.50 20.16 -15.61
CA LEU A 6 13.23 20.30 -14.90
C LEU A 6 13.05 19.24 -13.81
N TYR A 7 13.29 17.96 -14.12
CA TYR A 7 13.20 16.89 -13.11
C TYR A 7 14.24 17.04 -12.00
N GLN A 8 15.46 17.46 -12.35
CA GLN A 8 16.48 17.76 -11.34
C GLN A 8 16.01 18.88 -10.41
N LYS A 9 15.45 19.95 -10.97
CA LYS A 9 14.94 21.08 -10.17
C LYS A 9 13.78 20.68 -9.26
N ILE A 10 12.88 19.83 -9.72
CA ILE A 10 11.82 19.23 -8.88
C ILE A 10 12.45 18.41 -7.76
N GLY A 11 13.43 17.57 -8.07
CA GLY A 11 14.18 16.80 -7.08
C GLY A 11 14.87 17.66 -6.03
N ASP A 12 15.48 18.79 -6.43
CA ASP A 12 16.12 19.74 -5.50
C ASP A 12 15.12 20.36 -4.53
N VAL A 13 13.94 20.72 -5.03
CA VAL A 13 12.86 21.25 -4.19
C VAL A 13 12.36 20.18 -3.23
N MET A 14 12.10 18.96 -3.72
CA MET A 14 11.67 17.85 -2.88
C MET A 14 12.70 17.53 -1.79
N GLU A 15 13.99 17.46 -2.14
CA GLU A 15 15.05 17.18 -1.17
C GLU A 15 15.11 18.25 -0.08
N SER A 16 15.03 19.53 -0.45
CA SER A 16 15.04 20.65 0.50
C SER A 16 13.85 20.60 1.47
N LEU A 17 12.65 20.31 0.94
CA LEU A 17 11.43 20.16 1.74
C LEU A 17 11.53 18.97 2.69
N TRP A 18 11.96 17.80 2.20
CA TRP A 18 12.08 16.59 3.00
C TRP A 18 13.15 16.71 4.08
N ARG A 19 14.30 17.34 3.78
CA ARG A 19 15.33 17.63 4.77
C ARG A 19 14.79 18.48 5.91
N THR A 20 14.14 19.59 5.57
CA THR A 20 13.54 20.50 6.56
C THR A 20 12.45 19.81 7.38
N PHE A 21 11.60 19.00 6.73
CA PHE A 21 10.53 18.26 7.38
C PHE A 21 11.08 17.23 8.38
N LEU A 22 12.04 16.42 7.95
CA LEU A 22 12.61 15.36 8.79
C LEU A 22 13.37 15.93 9.99
N GLU A 23 14.15 17.00 9.80
CA GLU A 23 14.88 17.66 10.90
C GLU A 23 13.96 18.20 12.00
N ARG A 24 12.73 18.60 11.65
CA ARG A 24 11.82 19.28 12.57
C ARG A 24 10.72 18.38 13.12
N TYR A 25 10.28 17.39 12.34
CA TYR A 25 9.03 16.69 12.57
C TYR A 25 9.12 15.18 12.43
N ALA A 26 10.29 14.59 12.12
CA ALA A 26 10.36 13.14 11.89
C ALA A 26 9.77 12.33 13.06
N ASP A 27 10.03 12.74 14.31
CA ASP A 27 9.58 12.02 15.51
C ASP A 27 8.06 12.02 15.71
N GLU A 28 7.35 12.99 15.14
CA GLU A 28 5.88 13.09 15.21
C GLU A 28 5.18 12.09 14.29
N PHE A 29 5.90 11.53 13.31
CA PHE A 29 5.34 10.63 12.31
C PHE A 29 5.94 9.23 12.40
N VAL A 30 5.07 8.22 12.30
CA VAL A 30 5.46 6.80 12.28
C VAL A 30 5.93 6.37 10.89
N ILE A 31 5.40 6.99 9.83
CA ILE A 31 5.70 6.67 8.44
C ILE A 31 5.74 7.93 7.59
N CYS A 32 6.69 8.00 6.66
CA CYS A 32 6.77 9.06 5.68
C CYS A 32 6.10 8.62 4.38
N ARG A 33 5.37 9.52 3.73
CA ARG A 33 4.64 9.25 2.48
C ARG A 33 4.68 10.46 1.57
N PHE A 34 4.87 10.24 0.28
CA PHE A 34 4.40 11.16 -0.75
C PHE A 34 3.70 10.41 -1.88
N GLY A 35 2.91 11.14 -2.65
CA GLY A 35 2.26 10.65 -3.86
C GLY A 35 2.87 11.28 -5.11
N ASP A 36 3.08 10.45 -6.12
CA ASP A 36 3.38 10.88 -7.48
C ASP A 36 2.86 9.80 -8.44
N ASP A 37 1.78 10.14 -9.15
CA ASP A 37 1.04 9.21 -9.97
C ASP A 37 1.74 9.00 -11.31
N LEU A 38 2.41 7.86 -11.44
CA LEU A 38 3.12 7.49 -12.65
C LEU A 38 2.27 6.68 -13.64
N GLY A 39 1.10 6.20 -13.20
CA GLY A 39 0.28 5.24 -13.93
C GLY A 39 -0.97 5.84 -14.56
N PHE A 40 -1.37 5.25 -15.68
CA PHE A 40 -2.70 5.30 -16.28
C PHE A 40 -3.33 3.90 -16.25
N LYS A 41 -4.53 3.73 -16.81
CA LYS A 41 -5.24 2.44 -16.83
C LYS A 41 -4.44 1.28 -17.42
N THR A 42 -3.69 1.53 -18.50
CA THR A 42 -3.06 0.48 -19.30
C THR A 42 -1.53 0.50 -19.27
N SER A 43 -0.93 1.60 -18.86
CA SER A 43 0.53 1.80 -18.83
C SER A 43 0.91 2.93 -17.90
N THR A 44 2.21 3.20 -17.79
CA THR A 44 2.70 4.45 -17.20
C THR A 44 2.35 5.67 -18.08
N LEU A 45 2.27 6.87 -17.48
CA LEU A 45 1.97 8.14 -18.17
C LEU A 45 3.09 8.61 -19.10
N THR A 46 4.32 8.15 -18.84
CA THR A 46 5.47 8.32 -19.72
C THR A 46 6.21 7.00 -19.85
N SER A 47 7.15 6.91 -20.79
CA SER A 47 7.88 5.66 -21.00
C SER A 47 8.61 5.21 -19.72
N PRO A 48 8.68 3.90 -19.41
CA PRO A 48 9.46 3.41 -18.28
C PRO A 48 10.93 3.85 -18.33
N LYS A 49 11.48 4.03 -19.54
CA LYS A 49 12.82 4.60 -19.75
C LYS A 49 12.92 6.03 -19.21
N ASN A 50 11.94 6.89 -19.49
CA ASN A 50 11.93 8.25 -18.94
C ASN A 50 11.81 8.26 -17.42
N ILE A 51 10.95 7.40 -16.86
CA ILE A 51 10.79 7.26 -15.41
C ILE A 51 12.14 6.90 -14.76
N ARG A 52 12.81 5.86 -15.28
CA ARG A 52 14.12 5.42 -14.78
C ARG A 52 15.21 6.47 -14.93
N THR A 53 15.19 7.24 -16.03
CA THR A 53 16.23 8.22 -16.33
C THR A 53 16.07 9.49 -15.52
N HIS A 54 14.84 9.94 -15.29
CA HIS A 54 14.57 11.28 -14.78
C HIS A 54 13.87 11.32 -13.43
N ILE A 55 13.04 10.34 -13.08
CA ILE A 55 12.21 10.35 -11.87
C ILE A 55 12.83 9.51 -10.75
N ILE A 56 13.19 8.25 -11.05
CA ILE A 56 13.79 7.32 -10.07
C ILE A 56 15.01 7.90 -9.35
N PRO A 57 15.94 8.63 -10.01
CA PRO A 57 17.06 9.25 -9.32
C PRO A 57 16.63 10.31 -8.30
N GLN A 58 15.54 11.03 -8.54
CA GLN A 58 15.03 12.05 -7.62
C GLN A 58 14.32 11.40 -6.43
N TYR A 59 13.55 10.34 -6.67
CA TYR A 59 12.98 9.54 -5.59
C TYR A 59 14.07 8.97 -4.68
N LYS A 60 15.17 8.49 -5.26
CA LYS A 60 16.29 7.96 -4.49
C LYS A 60 16.81 8.99 -3.47
N ARG A 61 17.00 10.24 -3.88
CA ARG A 61 17.46 11.33 -2.98
C ARG A 61 16.53 11.48 -1.78
N VAL A 62 15.23 11.51 -2.01
CA VAL A 62 14.21 11.63 -0.95
C VAL A 62 14.16 10.39 -0.06
N ILE A 63 14.12 9.20 -0.67
CA ILE A 63 14.04 7.93 0.05
C ILE A 63 15.30 7.69 0.90
N ASP A 64 16.48 8.07 0.41
CA ASP A 64 17.72 8.00 1.18
C ASP A 64 17.67 8.90 2.42
N LEU A 65 17.13 10.12 2.32
CA LEU A 65 16.93 11.00 3.48
C LEU A 65 15.99 10.37 4.51
N ILE A 66 14.84 9.87 4.05
CA ILE A 66 13.84 9.23 4.92
C ILE A 66 14.45 8.00 5.63
N LYS A 67 15.14 7.13 4.89
CA LYS A 67 15.86 5.99 5.46
C LYS A 67 16.93 6.42 6.46
N GLY A 68 17.66 7.50 6.18
CA GLY A 68 18.65 8.08 7.08
C GLY A 68 18.06 8.56 8.41
N SER A 69 16.78 8.95 8.42
CA SER A 69 16.04 9.29 9.65
C SER A 69 15.43 8.09 10.39
N GLY A 70 15.65 6.86 9.90
CA GLY A 70 15.11 5.64 10.49
C GLY A 70 13.59 5.45 10.29
N LYS A 71 12.95 6.25 9.44
CA LYS A 71 11.50 6.18 9.18
C LYS A 71 11.22 5.27 7.97
N PRO A 72 10.12 4.47 8.02
CA PRO A 72 9.67 3.73 6.84
C PRO A 72 9.08 4.68 5.80
N PHE A 73 9.16 4.28 4.54
CA PHE A 73 8.58 5.02 3.42
C PHE A 73 7.41 4.26 2.76
N LEU A 74 6.25 4.92 2.71
CA LEU A 74 5.08 4.50 1.95
C LEU A 74 5.01 5.29 0.65
N TRP A 75 5.20 4.60 -0.47
CA TRP A 75 5.07 5.22 -1.78
C TRP A 75 3.62 5.19 -2.25
N HIS A 76 3.10 6.36 -2.64
CA HIS A 76 1.81 6.46 -3.33
C HIS A 76 2.00 6.70 -4.83
N SER A 77 1.41 5.85 -5.67
CA SER A 77 1.24 6.08 -7.11
C SER A 77 0.05 5.30 -7.63
N CYS A 78 -0.88 5.98 -8.31
CA CYS A 78 -2.03 5.39 -8.98
C CYS A 78 -1.66 4.72 -10.32
N GLY A 79 -2.61 3.95 -10.85
CA GLY A 79 -2.53 3.35 -12.19
C GLY A 79 -1.56 2.17 -12.35
N LYS A 80 -1.35 1.75 -13.60
CA LYS A 80 -0.56 0.57 -13.95
C LYS A 80 0.94 0.87 -13.99
N ILE A 81 1.61 0.61 -12.87
CA ILE A 81 3.03 0.90 -12.66
C ILE A 81 3.94 -0.34 -12.55
N PHE A 82 3.44 -1.53 -12.89
CA PHE A 82 4.22 -2.78 -12.79
C PHE A 82 5.57 -2.74 -13.50
N SER A 83 5.67 -1.96 -14.59
CA SER A 83 6.91 -1.80 -15.36
C SER A 83 8.03 -1.10 -14.60
N VAL A 84 7.76 -0.44 -13.46
CA VAL A 84 8.73 0.31 -12.66
C VAL A 84 8.71 -0.05 -11.16
N MET A 85 7.91 -1.05 -10.76
CA MET A 85 7.83 -1.49 -9.37
C MET A 85 9.16 -2.01 -8.83
N GLU A 86 9.91 -2.76 -9.65
CA GLU A 86 11.23 -3.27 -9.25
C GLU A 86 12.24 -2.14 -8.97
N ASP A 87 12.17 -1.05 -9.75
CA ASP A 87 13.02 0.11 -9.52
C ASP A 87 12.68 0.75 -8.16
N ALA A 88 11.39 0.91 -7.84
CA ALA A 88 10.95 1.47 -6.56
C ALA A 88 11.32 0.58 -5.36
N ILE A 89 11.11 -0.74 -5.47
CA ILE A 89 11.51 -1.69 -4.41
C ILE A 89 13.04 -1.67 -4.22
N ALA A 90 13.82 -1.55 -5.29
CA ALA A 90 15.27 -1.43 -5.19
C ALA A 90 15.73 -0.16 -4.45
N LEU A 91 14.96 0.95 -4.52
CA LEU A 91 15.22 2.14 -3.69
C LEU A 91 14.94 1.90 -2.20
N GLY A 92 14.10 0.91 -1.89
CA GLY A 92 13.75 0.51 -0.53
C GLY A 92 12.48 1.16 -0.02
N ILE A 93 11.45 1.29 -0.86
CA ILE A 93 10.10 1.55 -0.36
C ILE A 93 9.70 0.42 0.60
N ASN A 94 9.04 0.76 1.71
CA ASN A 94 8.57 -0.25 2.68
C ASN A 94 7.15 -0.70 2.37
N ALA A 95 6.35 0.17 1.76
CA ALA A 95 4.99 -0.13 1.40
C ALA A 95 4.52 0.65 0.18
N LYS A 96 3.44 0.17 -0.44
CA LYS A 96 2.82 0.78 -1.61
C LYS A 96 1.31 1.01 -1.45
N HIS A 97 0.89 2.19 -1.89
CA HIS A 97 -0.49 2.61 -2.16
C HIS A 97 -0.47 3.31 -3.55
N SER A 98 -1.54 3.55 -4.29
CA SER A 98 -2.91 3.02 -4.23
C SER A 98 -3.03 1.76 -5.11
N ASN A 99 -4.14 1.03 -5.05
CA ASN A 99 -4.36 -0.15 -5.87
C ASN A 99 -5.84 -0.23 -6.27
N GLU A 100 -6.12 -0.02 -7.55
CA GLU A 100 -7.47 0.05 -8.10
C GLU A 100 -7.77 -1.24 -8.89
N ASP A 101 -8.91 -1.91 -8.62
CA ASP A 101 -9.22 -3.22 -9.23
C ASP A 101 -9.40 -3.10 -10.75
N THR A 102 -9.78 -1.91 -11.24
CA THR A 102 -9.86 -1.60 -12.68
C THR A 102 -8.51 -1.67 -13.41
N ILE A 103 -7.40 -1.60 -12.67
CA ILE A 103 -6.04 -1.73 -13.20
C ILE A 103 -5.59 -3.18 -13.17
N ALA A 104 -5.69 -3.78 -11.99
CA ALA A 104 -5.35 -5.16 -11.72
C ALA A 104 -6.03 -5.57 -10.39
N PRO A 105 -6.58 -6.78 -10.30
CA PRO A 105 -7.12 -7.30 -9.05
C PRO A 105 -6.10 -7.19 -7.91
N TYR A 106 -6.55 -6.86 -6.70
CA TYR A 106 -5.64 -6.69 -5.57
C TYR A 106 -4.77 -7.92 -5.27
N GLU A 107 -5.27 -9.14 -5.53
CA GLU A 107 -4.52 -10.38 -5.40
C GLU A 107 -3.27 -10.43 -6.29
N GLU A 108 -3.29 -9.79 -7.46
CA GLU A 108 -2.13 -9.72 -8.33
C GLU A 108 -1.02 -8.88 -7.67
N TRP A 109 -1.37 -7.79 -6.99
CA TRP A 109 -0.42 -6.98 -6.23
C TRP A 109 0.19 -7.76 -5.07
N ILE A 110 -0.64 -8.51 -4.32
CA ILE A 110 -0.18 -9.37 -3.23
C ILE A 110 0.75 -10.46 -3.75
N THR A 111 0.36 -11.15 -4.82
CA THR A 111 1.14 -12.25 -5.41
C THR A 111 2.50 -11.78 -5.90
N ARG A 112 2.58 -10.58 -6.49
CA ARG A 112 3.82 -10.04 -7.05
C ARG A 112 4.76 -9.45 -5.99
N TYR A 113 4.22 -8.81 -4.94
CA TYR A 113 5.01 -7.94 -4.06
C TYR A 113 4.73 -8.08 -2.56
N GLY A 114 3.69 -8.82 -2.17
CA GLY A 114 3.24 -8.91 -0.78
C GLY A 114 4.17 -9.68 0.16
N ASP A 115 5.19 -10.35 -0.39
CA ASP A 115 6.30 -10.98 0.34
C ASP A 115 7.46 -10.01 0.62
N ARG A 116 7.59 -8.93 -0.18
CA ARG A 116 8.72 -7.98 -0.16
C ARG A 116 8.39 -6.65 0.51
N ILE A 117 7.16 -6.16 0.34
CA ILE A 117 6.72 -4.85 0.86
C ILE A 117 5.30 -4.94 1.43
N GLY A 118 4.95 -3.96 2.26
CA GLY A 118 3.56 -3.77 2.69
C GLY A 118 2.68 -3.27 1.55
N LEU A 119 1.41 -3.69 1.54
CA LEU A 119 0.42 -3.19 0.59
C LEU A 119 -0.72 -2.53 1.36
N LEU A 120 -1.13 -1.35 0.91
CA LEU A 120 -2.22 -0.59 1.50
C LEU A 120 -3.38 -0.47 0.50
N GLY A 121 -4.60 -0.45 1.02
CA GLY A 121 -5.83 -0.28 0.23
C GLY A 121 -6.54 -1.60 -0.07
N GLY A 122 -6.88 -1.81 -1.34
CA GLY A 122 -7.44 -3.07 -1.84
C GLY A 122 -8.97 -3.18 -1.84
N ILE A 123 -9.68 -2.16 -1.33
CA ILE A 123 -11.14 -2.04 -1.48
C ILE A 123 -11.45 -0.95 -2.49
N ASP A 124 -11.97 -1.31 -3.67
CA ASP A 124 -12.28 -0.34 -4.72
C ASP A 124 -13.26 0.74 -4.22
N VAL A 125 -13.01 2.00 -4.57
CA VAL A 125 -13.88 3.13 -4.21
C VAL A 125 -15.23 2.99 -4.91
N ASP A 126 -15.29 2.43 -6.12
CA ASP A 126 -16.54 2.18 -6.83
C ASP A 126 -17.43 1.21 -6.06
N LEU A 127 -16.85 0.23 -5.37
CA LEU A 127 -17.61 -0.67 -4.50
C LEU A 127 -18.26 0.08 -3.33
N LEU A 128 -17.56 1.05 -2.73
CA LEU A 128 -18.10 1.87 -1.63
C LEU A 128 -19.25 2.78 -2.10
N CYS A 129 -19.26 3.16 -3.37
CA CYS A 129 -20.27 4.05 -3.95
C CYS A 129 -21.50 3.32 -4.49
N GLN A 130 -21.32 2.14 -5.08
CA GLN A 130 -22.35 1.49 -5.90
C GLN A 130 -23.12 0.39 -5.19
N LYS A 131 -22.66 -0.05 -4.00
CA LYS A 131 -23.26 -1.16 -3.27
C LYS A 131 -24.00 -0.68 -2.02
N ASP A 132 -24.99 -1.46 -1.61
CA ASP A 132 -25.65 -1.24 -0.34
C ASP A 132 -24.66 -1.45 0.82
N PRO A 133 -24.77 -0.69 1.93
CA PRO A 133 -23.82 -0.77 3.03
C PRO A 133 -23.62 -2.19 3.60
N GLU A 134 -24.66 -3.02 3.64
CA GLU A 134 -24.56 -4.42 4.08
C GLU A 134 -23.70 -5.26 3.11
N ASP A 135 -23.88 -5.07 1.81
CA ASP A 135 -23.06 -5.73 0.79
C ASP A 135 -21.61 -5.27 0.89
N VAL A 136 -21.38 -3.96 1.08
CA VAL A 136 -20.04 -3.41 1.31
C VAL A 136 -19.39 -4.09 2.51
N PHE A 137 -20.10 -4.17 3.63
CA PHE A 137 -19.61 -4.82 4.84
C PHE A 137 -19.19 -6.26 4.58
N GLN A 138 -20.05 -7.07 3.96
CA GLN A 138 -19.74 -8.48 3.71
C GLN A 138 -18.59 -8.68 2.73
N ILE A 139 -18.55 -7.90 1.63
CA ILE A 139 -17.49 -8.01 0.64
C ILE A 139 -16.15 -7.58 1.24
N VAL A 140 -16.12 -6.50 2.04
CA VAL A 140 -14.89 -6.05 2.71
C VAL A 140 -14.44 -7.06 3.76
N LEU A 141 -15.37 -7.67 4.50
CA LEU A 141 -15.06 -8.71 5.48
C LEU A 141 -14.39 -9.92 4.80
N GLU A 142 -14.99 -10.44 3.74
CA GLU A 142 -14.47 -11.58 2.97
C GLU A 142 -13.12 -11.27 2.33
N ARG A 143 -13.05 -10.20 1.51
CA ARG A 143 -11.81 -9.80 0.81
C ARG A 143 -10.71 -9.44 1.79
N GLY A 144 -11.05 -8.71 2.85
CA GLY A 144 -10.12 -8.31 3.89
C GLY A 144 -9.47 -9.51 4.57
N GLN A 145 -10.26 -10.51 4.97
CA GLN A 145 -9.74 -11.76 5.55
C GLN A 145 -8.85 -12.51 4.56
N LYS A 146 -9.30 -12.65 3.31
CA LYS A 146 -8.54 -13.30 2.24
C LYS A 146 -7.17 -12.63 2.04
N TYR A 147 -7.15 -11.31 1.84
CA TYR A 147 -5.92 -10.56 1.58
C TYR A 147 -4.97 -10.58 2.78
N ARG A 148 -5.49 -10.49 4.01
CA ARG A 148 -4.69 -10.66 5.23
C ARG A 148 -4.06 -12.05 5.34
N GLY A 149 -4.75 -13.09 4.86
CA GLY A 149 -4.21 -14.45 4.82
C GLY A 149 -3.15 -14.67 3.74
N MET A 150 -3.14 -13.85 2.69
CA MET A 150 -2.22 -13.97 1.55
C MET A 150 -0.96 -13.12 1.68
N ALA A 151 -1.06 -11.92 2.26
CA ALA A 151 0.03 -10.93 2.31
C ALA A 151 0.78 -10.98 3.65
N ASN A 152 2.11 -10.80 3.62
CA ASN A 152 2.90 -10.66 4.85
C ASN A 152 2.70 -9.30 5.53
N GLY A 153 2.35 -8.27 4.76
CA GLY A 153 2.04 -6.93 5.26
C GLY A 153 0.88 -6.31 4.49
N TYR A 154 -0.29 -6.25 5.11
CA TYR A 154 -1.49 -5.65 4.52
C TYR A 154 -2.19 -4.68 5.49
N ALA A 155 -2.39 -3.45 5.02
CA ALA A 155 -3.24 -2.47 5.69
C ALA A 155 -4.48 -2.21 4.82
N LEU A 156 -5.61 -2.77 5.26
CA LEU A 156 -6.90 -2.62 4.59
C LEU A 156 -7.31 -1.14 4.57
N GLY A 157 -7.71 -0.69 3.39
CA GLY A 157 -8.29 0.63 3.17
C GLY A 157 -8.90 0.72 1.78
N SER A 158 -9.27 1.94 1.39
CA SER A 158 -9.72 2.18 0.02
C SER A 158 -8.57 2.05 -0.98
N GLY A 159 -8.90 1.60 -2.18
CA GLY A 159 -8.00 1.41 -3.31
C GLY A 159 -7.50 2.72 -3.92
N ASN A 160 -8.11 3.85 -3.53
CA ASN A 160 -7.67 5.22 -3.81
C ASN A 160 -8.04 6.14 -2.61
N SER A 161 -7.75 7.43 -2.69
CA SER A 161 -8.27 8.43 -1.75
C SER A 161 -9.80 8.38 -1.69
N ILE A 162 -10.39 8.80 -0.57
CA ILE A 162 -11.85 8.91 -0.41
C ILE A 162 -12.27 10.33 -0.82
N PRO A 163 -12.89 10.52 -1.99
CA PRO A 163 -13.45 11.79 -2.41
C PRO A 163 -14.82 12.06 -1.80
N ASP A 164 -15.27 13.30 -1.85
CA ASP A 164 -16.53 13.77 -1.25
C ASP A 164 -17.79 13.08 -1.81
N TYR A 165 -17.70 12.46 -2.98
CA TYR A 165 -18.84 11.72 -3.57
C TYR A 165 -19.04 10.33 -2.98
N VAL A 166 -18.09 9.82 -2.17
CA VAL A 166 -18.25 8.51 -1.54
C VAL A 166 -19.32 8.60 -0.46
N PRO A 167 -20.39 7.78 -0.52
CA PRO A 167 -21.40 7.75 0.52
C PRO A 167 -20.80 7.39 1.88
N VAL A 168 -21.18 8.15 2.91
CA VAL A 168 -20.68 7.97 4.28
C VAL A 168 -21.00 6.56 4.78
N GLU A 169 -22.18 6.05 4.46
CA GLU A 169 -22.66 4.75 4.87
C GLU A 169 -21.80 3.61 4.31
N GLY A 170 -21.40 3.72 3.04
CA GLY A 170 -20.50 2.76 2.40
C GLY A 170 -19.11 2.78 3.03
N TYR A 171 -18.57 3.97 3.33
CA TYR A 171 -17.29 4.09 4.02
C TYR A 171 -17.33 3.56 5.46
N LEU A 172 -18.40 3.85 6.20
CA LEU A 172 -18.61 3.32 7.55
C LEU A 172 -18.76 1.80 7.55
N ALA A 173 -19.47 1.22 6.58
CA ALA A 173 -19.57 -0.23 6.43
C ALA A 173 -18.19 -0.90 6.24
N MET A 174 -17.30 -0.29 5.46
CA MET A 174 -15.91 -0.76 5.34
C MET A 174 -15.17 -0.71 6.69
N ILE A 175 -15.34 0.38 7.47
CA ILE A 175 -14.73 0.50 8.80
C ILE A 175 -15.27 -0.57 9.76
N GLU A 176 -16.57 -0.83 9.77
CA GLU A 176 -17.18 -1.86 10.61
C GLU A 176 -16.68 -3.26 10.23
N ALA A 177 -16.50 -3.54 8.94
CA ALA A 177 -15.90 -4.80 8.50
C ALA A 177 -14.46 -4.94 9.01
N VAL A 178 -13.63 -3.88 8.96
CA VAL A 178 -12.27 -3.89 9.54
C VAL A 178 -12.29 -4.18 11.03
N LYS A 179 -13.19 -3.52 11.79
CA LYS A 179 -13.36 -3.78 13.23
C LYS A 179 -13.75 -5.23 13.48
N LYS A 180 -14.65 -5.79 12.66
CA LYS A 180 -15.08 -7.19 12.78
C LYS A 180 -13.94 -8.16 12.53
N ILE A 181 -13.13 -7.94 11.49
CA ILE A 181 -11.92 -8.74 11.23
C ILE A 181 -11.04 -8.75 12.47
N ARG A 182 -10.79 -7.59 13.06
CA ARG A 182 -9.91 -7.47 14.23
C ARG A 182 -10.47 -8.18 15.46
N GLU A 183 -11.77 -8.08 15.71
CA GLU A 183 -12.47 -8.80 16.79
C GLU A 183 -12.32 -10.32 16.65
N LEU A 184 -12.51 -10.85 15.44
CA LEU A 184 -12.38 -12.28 15.15
C LEU A 184 -10.95 -12.78 15.36
N GLU A 185 -9.94 -12.00 14.95
CA GLU A 185 -8.53 -12.31 15.20
C GLU A 185 -8.23 -12.40 16.70
N LEU A 186 -8.66 -11.42 17.49
CA LEU A 186 -8.43 -11.39 18.94
C LEU A 186 -9.10 -12.57 19.65
N THR A 187 -10.32 -12.91 19.24
CA THR A 187 -11.06 -14.06 19.79
C THR A 187 -10.37 -15.39 19.42
N SER A 188 -9.81 -15.48 18.23
CA SER A 188 -9.07 -16.69 17.79
C SER A 188 -7.77 -16.91 18.57
N LEU A 189 -7.09 -15.83 18.97
CA LEU A 189 -5.86 -15.88 19.77
C LEU A 189 -6.11 -16.30 21.23
N GLN A 190 -7.33 -16.08 21.75
CA GLN A 190 -7.73 -16.46 23.10
C GLN A 190 -8.17 -17.92 23.23
N LYS A 191 -8.37 -18.65 22.13
CA LYS A 191 -8.65 -20.09 22.19
C LYS A 191 -7.35 -20.86 22.46
N PRO A 192 -7.25 -21.71 23.50
CA PRO A 192 -6.06 -22.51 23.73
C PRO A 192 -5.81 -23.40 22.51
N ARG A 193 -4.58 -23.35 21.97
CA ARG A 193 -4.14 -24.31 20.93
C ARG A 193 -4.29 -25.71 21.51
N MET A 194 -5.31 -26.46 21.08
CA MET A 194 -5.40 -27.88 21.36
C MET A 194 -4.15 -28.55 20.81
N THR A 195 -3.23 -28.88 21.71
CA THR A 195 -2.04 -29.66 21.42
C THR A 195 -2.53 -31.01 20.93
N ARG A 196 -2.34 -31.32 19.64
CA ARG A 196 -2.48 -32.70 19.17
C ARG A 196 -1.40 -33.51 19.87
N ILE A 197 -1.77 -34.19 20.96
CA ILE A 197 -0.93 -35.19 21.60
C ILE A 197 -0.78 -36.32 20.57
N ASN A 198 0.42 -36.40 20.00
CA ASN A 198 0.76 -37.46 19.06
C ASN A 198 1.12 -38.71 19.89
N THR A 199 0.12 -39.50 20.26
CA THR A 199 0.33 -40.80 20.89
C THR A 199 0.67 -41.84 19.82
N ASN A 200 1.93 -41.92 19.44
CA ASN A 200 2.47 -43.09 18.73
C ASN A 200 3.68 -43.61 19.50
N PHE A 201 3.43 -44.51 20.44
CA PHE A 201 4.43 -45.46 20.92
C PHE A 201 4.46 -46.65 19.95
N PRO A 202 5.62 -47.04 19.40
CA PRO A 202 5.76 -48.36 18.80
C PRO A 202 5.94 -49.40 19.91
N GLN A 203 5.03 -50.37 19.98
CA GLN A 203 5.25 -51.64 20.65
C GLN A 203 6.04 -52.58 19.73
N LYS A 204 7.02 -53.25 20.35
CA LYS A 204 7.92 -54.31 19.87
C LYS A 204 9.18 -53.87 19.14
#